data_AF-A0A348V7I8-F1
#
_entry.id   AF-A0A348V7I8-F1
#
_cell.length_a   1.000
_cell.length_b   1.000
_cell.length_c   1.000
_cell.angle_alpha   90.00
_cell.angle_beta   90.00
_cell.angle_gamma   90.00
#
_symmetry.space_group_name_H-M   'P 1'
#
loop_
_entity.id
_entity.type
_entity.pdbx_description
1 polymer ?
#
loop_
_entity_poly.entity_id
_entity_poly.type
_entity_poly.pdbx_seq_one_letter_code
_entity_poly.pdbx_strand_id
1 'polypeptide(L)'
;TREDKVFWLAINIYHEARGETLAGQIAVGHVVLNRCQKSKKTVKDIVLAPFQFSWHNCNKFPAIKDYDALQACFRAANGILEERGTGENLSGADHYFAEYITPPGWSKGMTKIAKIGKHIFYKA
;
A
#
# COMPACT_ATOMS: atom_id res chain seq x y z
N THR A 1 -4.10 -2.68 -17.43
CA THR A 1 -2.86 -2.31 -18.15
C THR A 1 -1.78 -1.85 -17.17
N ARG A 2 -0.59 -1.38 -17.61
CA ARG A 2 0.38 -0.70 -16.70
C ARG A 2 -0.23 0.55 -16.09
N GLU A 3 -0.96 1.33 -16.89
CA GLU A 3 -1.67 2.53 -16.46
C GLU A 3 -2.67 2.26 -15.35
N ASP A 4 -3.51 1.21 -15.48
CA ASP A 4 -4.44 0.82 -14.40
C ASP A 4 -3.71 0.51 -13.10
N LYS A 5 -2.57 -0.20 -13.17
CA LYS A 5 -1.78 -0.53 -11.98
C LYS A 5 -1.27 0.73 -11.31
N VAL A 6 -0.68 1.65 -12.09
CA VAL A 6 -0.17 2.93 -11.60
C VAL A 6 -1.29 3.74 -10.95
N PHE A 7 -2.44 3.86 -11.61
CA PHE A 7 -3.58 4.60 -11.11
C PHE A 7 -4.06 4.07 -9.75
N TRP A 8 -4.40 2.78 -9.66
CA TRP A 8 -4.94 2.23 -8.42
C TRP A 8 -3.91 2.19 -7.28
N LEU A 9 -2.63 1.99 -7.61
CA LEU A 9 -1.55 2.05 -6.63
C LEU A 9 -1.38 3.47 -6.09
N ALA A 10 -1.38 4.49 -6.97
CA ALA A 10 -1.25 5.88 -6.57
C ALA A 10 -2.43 6.35 -5.71
N ILE A 11 -3.67 5.99 -6.07
CA ILE A 11 -4.86 6.30 -5.28
C ILE A 11 -4.77 5.67 -3.89
N ASN A 12 -4.36 4.41 -3.81
CA ASN A 12 -4.21 3.75 -2.51
C ASN A 12 -3.12 4.41 -1.65
N ILE A 13 -1.95 4.69 -2.23
CA ILE A 13 -0.86 5.39 -1.55
C ILE A 13 -1.31 6.77 -1.07
N TYR A 14 -2.09 7.51 -1.86
CA TYR A 14 -2.58 8.83 -1.46
C TYR A 14 -3.44 8.76 -0.19
N HIS A 15 -4.33 7.77 -0.10
CA HIS A 15 -5.20 7.65 1.06
C HIS A 15 -4.51 7.06 2.29
N GLU A 16 -3.54 6.16 2.09
CA GLU A 16 -2.88 5.42 3.18
C GLU A 16 -1.58 6.10 3.66
N ALA A 17 -0.89 6.83 2.79
CA ALA A 17 0.50 7.25 3.04
C ALA A 17 0.90 8.60 2.44
N ARG A 18 -0.03 9.46 1.97
CA ARG A 18 0.36 10.77 1.38
C ARG A 18 1.20 11.65 2.30
N GLY A 19 1.00 11.54 3.62
CA GLY A 19 1.75 12.29 4.63
C GLY A 19 3.02 11.58 5.13
N GLU A 20 3.36 10.42 4.56
CA GLU A 20 4.56 9.66 4.89
C GLU A 20 5.74 10.08 4.01
N THR A 21 6.94 9.66 4.41
CA THR A 21 8.14 9.73 3.56
C THR A 21 7.97 8.91 2.29
N LEU A 22 8.79 9.19 1.26
CA LEU A 22 8.79 8.40 0.02
C LEU A 22 8.98 6.90 0.30
N ALA A 23 9.88 6.53 1.22
CA ALA A 23 10.09 5.14 1.62
C ALA A 23 8.81 4.51 2.22
N GLY A 24 8.03 5.27 3.00
CA GLY A 24 6.75 4.80 3.55
C GLY A 24 5.68 4.59 2.46
N GLN A 25 5.62 5.51 1.48
CA GLN A 25 4.74 5.38 0.32
C GLN A 25 5.09 4.15 -0.53
N ILE A 26 6.39 3.94 -0.79
CA ILE A 26 6.92 2.78 -1.50
C ILE A 26 6.57 1.49 -0.77
N ALA A 27 6.76 1.44 0.55
CA ALA A 27 6.48 0.27 1.36
C ALA A 27 4.99 -0.14 1.33
N VAL A 28 4.07 0.82 1.40
CA VAL A 28 2.62 0.57 1.25
C VAL A 28 2.30 0.01 -0.14
N GLY A 29 2.91 0.54 -1.20
CA GLY A 29 2.70 0.01 -2.54
C GLY A 29 3.24 -1.41 -2.73
N HIS A 30 4.40 -1.74 -2.16
CA HIS A 30 4.94 -3.11 -2.18
C HIS A 30 4.01 -4.12 -1.51
N VAL A 31 3.34 -3.74 -0.41
CA VAL A 31 2.32 -4.60 0.22
C VAL A 31 1.19 -4.94 -0.75
N VAL A 32 0.68 -3.95 -1.51
CA VAL A 32 -0.37 -4.19 -2.52
C VAL A 32 0.13 -5.16 -3.59
N LEU A 33 1.35 -4.99 -4.09
CA LEU A 33 1.92 -5.87 -5.10
C LEU A 33 2.20 -7.28 -4.59
N ASN A 34 2.62 -7.42 -3.33
CA ASN A 34 2.77 -8.72 -2.66
C ASN A 34 1.43 -9.45 -2.54
N ARG A 35 0.37 -8.75 -2.17
CA ARG A 35 -1.00 -9.30 -2.15
C ARG A 35 -1.46 -9.71 -3.55
N CYS A 36 -1.17 -8.91 -4.58
CA CYS A 36 -1.46 -9.26 -5.97
C CYS A 36 -0.77 -10.59 -6.36
N GLN A 37 0.52 -10.73 -6.05
CA GLN A 37 1.28 -11.95 -6.34
C GLN A 37 0.72 -13.17 -5.58
N LYS A 38 0.44 -13.03 -4.28
CA LYS A 38 -0.07 -14.12 -3.43
C LYS A 38 -1.46 -14.60 -3.85
N SER A 39 -2.34 -13.69 -4.23
CA SER A 39 -3.74 -14.00 -4.56
C SER A 39 -4.02 -14.14 -6.06
N LYS A 40 -3.03 -13.87 -6.91
CA LYS A 40 -3.17 -13.81 -8.38
C LYS A 40 -4.27 -12.82 -8.84
N LYS A 41 -4.44 -11.73 -8.11
CA LYS A 41 -5.42 -10.66 -8.37
C LYS A 41 -4.77 -9.40 -8.92
N THR A 42 -5.56 -8.52 -9.52
CA THR A 42 -5.07 -7.22 -10.00
C THR A 42 -4.92 -6.22 -8.86
N VAL A 43 -4.16 -5.13 -9.09
CA VAL A 43 -4.03 -4.02 -8.13
C VAL A 43 -5.40 -3.45 -7.77
N LYS A 44 -6.26 -3.27 -8.78
CA LYS A 44 -7.64 -2.81 -8.59
C LYS A 44 -8.43 -3.74 -7.66
N ASP A 45 -8.35 -5.05 -7.88
CA ASP A 45 -9.07 -6.02 -7.06
C ASP A 45 -8.60 -6.03 -5.61
N ILE A 46 -7.30 -5.83 -5.36
CA ILE A 46 -6.75 -5.71 -4.00
C ILE A 46 -7.23 -4.43 -3.32
N VAL A 47 -7.13 -3.30 -4.03
CA VAL A 47 -7.48 -1.97 -3.49
C VAL A 47 -8.97 -1.86 -3.21
N LEU A 48 -9.82 -2.42 -4.07
CA LEU A 48 -11.28 -2.34 -3.94
C LEU A 48 -11.89 -3.49 -3.14
N ALA A 49 -11.09 -4.46 -2.68
CA ALA A 49 -11.63 -5.57 -1.90
C ALA A 49 -12.20 -5.08 -0.55
N PRO A 50 -13.34 -5.64 -0.10
CA PRO A 50 -13.96 -5.23 1.15
C PRO A 50 -13.01 -5.32 2.34
N PHE A 51 -13.03 -4.31 3.20
CA PHE A 51 -12.30 -4.26 4.47
C PHE A 51 -10.77 -4.32 4.34
N GLN A 52 -10.21 -4.14 3.13
CA GLN A 52 -8.76 -4.10 2.94
C GLN A 52 -8.13 -2.75 3.30
N PHE A 53 -8.83 -1.66 3.00
CA PHE A 53 -8.37 -0.28 3.25
C PHE A 53 -9.52 0.55 3.81
N SER A 54 -9.28 1.25 4.93
CA SER A 54 -10.34 1.94 5.65
C SER A 54 -11.01 3.06 4.85
N TRP A 55 -10.28 3.66 3.90
CA TRP A 55 -10.79 4.76 3.08
C TRP A 55 -11.83 4.33 2.04
N HIS A 56 -11.84 3.06 1.63
CA HIS A 56 -12.76 2.53 0.62
C HIS A 56 -13.94 1.74 1.20
N ASN A 57 -13.93 1.46 2.51
CA ASN A 57 -15.02 0.75 3.16
C ASN A 57 -16.34 1.54 3.02
N CYS A 58 -17.43 0.83 2.67
CA CYS A 58 -18.76 1.37 2.36
C CYS A 58 -18.93 2.02 0.96
N ASN A 59 -18.20 1.58 -0.07
CA ASN A 59 -18.27 2.13 -1.44
C ASN A 59 -18.05 3.65 -1.51
N LYS A 60 -17.29 4.19 -0.55
CA LYS A 60 -16.94 5.61 -0.53
C LYS A 60 -15.67 5.80 -1.37
N PHE A 61 -15.68 6.87 -2.15
CA PHE A 61 -14.49 7.42 -2.80
C PHE A 61 -14.25 8.81 -2.21
N PRO A 62 -13.47 8.92 -1.12
CA PRO A 62 -13.16 10.20 -0.53
C PRO A 62 -12.47 11.09 -1.57
N ALA A 63 -12.87 12.36 -1.65
CA ALA A 63 -12.29 13.29 -2.61
C ALA A 63 -10.77 13.45 -2.39
N ILE A 64 -10.03 13.52 -3.49
CA ILE A 64 -8.67 14.03 -3.50
C ILE A 64 -8.75 15.54 -3.25
N LYS A 65 -7.97 16.02 -2.27
CA LYS A 65 -7.94 17.44 -1.86
C LYS A 65 -6.57 18.07 -2.05
N ASP A 66 -5.54 17.25 -2.18
CA ASP A 66 -4.15 17.66 -2.32
C ASP A 66 -3.59 17.06 -3.62
N TYR A 67 -3.58 17.87 -4.68
CA TYR A 67 -3.16 17.42 -6.00
C TYR A 67 -1.65 17.26 -6.12
N ASP A 68 -0.86 18.02 -5.36
CA ASP A 68 0.60 17.92 -5.35
C ASP A 68 1.03 16.60 -4.70
N ALA A 69 0.41 16.25 -3.57
CA ALA A 69 0.60 14.95 -2.95
C ALA A 69 0.12 13.81 -3.87
N LEU A 70 -0.99 13.99 -4.61
CA LEU A 70 -1.44 12.99 -5.58
C LEU A 70 -0.38 12.79 -6.69
N GLN A 71 0.19 13.86 -7.25
CA GLN A 71 1.25 13.75 -8.24
C GLN A 71 2.48 13.03 -7.70
N ALA A 72 2.86 13.30 -6.44
CA ALA A 72 3.94 12.56 -5.77
C ALA A 72 3.62 11.06 -5.65
N CYS A 73 2.37 10.70 -5.33
CA CYS A 73 1.93 9.31 -5.28
C CYS A 73 1.99 8.63 -6.65
N PHE A 74 1.70 9.33 -7.74
CA PHE A 74 1.88 8.80 -9.11
C PHE A 74 3.35 8.55 -9.45
N ARG A 75 4.25 9.45 -9.04
CA ARG A 75 5.70 9.23 -9.21
C ARG A 75 6.17 8.03 -8.41
N ALA A 76 5.75 7.91 -7.14
CA ALA A 76 6.04 6.76 -6.30
C ALA A 76 5.51 5.46 -6.93
N ALA A 77 4.25 5.44 -7.38
CA ALA A 77 3.65 4.26 -8.01
C ALA A 77 4.43 3.77 -9.24
N ASN A 78 4.96 4.68 -10.06
CA ASN A 78 5.83 4.28 -11.18
C ASN A 78 7.16 3.69 -10.71
N GLY A 79 7.83 4.36 -9.76
CA GLY A 79 9.09 3.87 -9.20
C GLY A 79 8.95 2.49 -8.55
N ILE A 80 7.86 2.23 -7.83
CA ILE A 80 7.58 0.93 -7.22
C ILE A 80 7.46 -0.17 -8.29
N LEU A 81 6.82 0.10 -9.43
CA LEU A 81 6.72 -0.89 -10.51
C LEU A 81 8.08 -1.18 -11.16
N GLU A 82 8.97 -0.21 -11.21
CA GLU A 82 10.35 -0.36 -11.70
C GLU A 82 11.20 -1.16 -10.71
N GLU A 83 11.18 -0.81 -9.43
CA GLU A 83 11.82 -1.59 -8.34
C GLU A 83 11.30 -3.02 -8.29
N ARG A 84 10.00 -3.23 -8.50
CA ARG A 84 9.43 -4.57 -8.53
C ARG A 84 10.02 -5.40 -9.67
N GLY A 85 10.37 -4.78 -10.79
CA GLY A 85 11.07 -5.42 -11.90
C GLY A 85 12.48 -5.90 -11.54
N THR A 86 13.11 -5.32 -10.52
CA THR A 86 14.43 -5.74 -10.01
C THR A 86 14.33 -6.78 -8.89
N GLY A 87 13.13 -7.23 -8.55
CA GLY A 87 12.88 -8.24 -7.51
C GLY A 87 12.63 -7.68 -6.11
N GLU A 88 12.69 -6.36 -5.91
CA GLU A 88 12.39 -5.73 -4.63
C GLU A 88 10.92 -5.93 -4.25
N ASN A 89 10.67 -6.26 -2.99
CA ASN A 89 9.34 -6.64 -2.53
C ASN A 89 9.11 -6.44 -1.02
N LEU A 90 9.96 -5.69 -0.33
CA LEU A 90 9.83 -5.48 1.13
C LEU A 90 9.78 -6.81 1.90
N SER A 91 10.67 -7.74 1.52
CA SER A 91 10.74 -9.11 2.08
C SER A 91 9.41 -9.88 2.05
N GLY A 92 8.50 -9.52 1.13
CA GLY A 92 7.18 -10.13 0.99
C GLY A 92 6.16 -9.70 2.04
N ALA A 93 6.33 -8.54 2.70
CA ALA A 93 5.35 -8.00 3.63
C ALA A 93 3.96 -7.85 2.96
N ASP A 94 2.91 -8.36 3.60
CA ASP A 94 1.54 -8.33 3.08
C ASP A 94 0.54 -7.67 4.05
N HIS A 95 1.00 -7.22 5.22
CA HIS A 95 0.20 -6.51 6.21
C HIS A 95 0.95 -5.31 6.76
N TYR A 96 0.21 -4.29 7.20
CA TYR A 96 0.75 -3.19 7.99
C TYR A 96 -0.34 -2.58 8.86
N PHE A 97 0.09 -1.84 9.89
CA PHE A 97 -0.77 -0.94 10.64
C PHE A 97 0.03 0.27 11.13
N ALA A 98 -0.67 1.35 11.47
CA ALA A 98 -0.03 2.56 12.00
C ALA A 98 0.43 2.35 13.45
N GLU A 99 1.64 2.77 13.79
CA GLU A 99 2.25 2.52 15.10
C GLU A 99 1.47 3.13 16.28
N TYR A 100 0.64 4.13 16.01
CA TYR A 100 -0.15 4.84 17.00
C TYR A 100 -1.52 4.21 17.28
N ILE A 101 -1.87 3.09 16.62
CA ILE A 101 -3.09 2.35 16.91
C ILE A 101 -2.79 1.12 17.78
N THR A 102 -3.80 0.63 18.49
CA THR A 102 -3.71 -0.65 19.21
C THR A 102 -3.31 -1.77 18.24
N PRO A 103 -2.25 -2.55 18.54
CA PRO A 103 -1.83 -3.65 17.68
C PRO A 103 -2.98 -4.62 17.41
N PRO A 104 -3.33 -4.86 16.13
CA PRO A 104 -4.43 -5.74 15.80
C PRO A 104 -4.07 -7.19 16.14
N GLY A 105 -5.07 -7.99 16.53
CA GLY A 105 -4.85 -9.36 17.02
C GLY A 105 -4.07 -10.26 16.05
N TRP A 106 -4.24 -10.06 14.73
CA TRP A 106 -3.52 -10.79 13.70
C TRP A 106 -1.99 -10.59 13.77
N SER A 107 -1.51 -9.46 14.27
CA SER A 107 -0.08 -9.12 14.29
C SER A 107 0.74 -10.05 15.20
N LYS A 108 0.10 -10.68 16.18
CA LYS A 108 0.76 -11.61 17.13
C LYS A 108 1.25 -12.89 16.45
N GLY A 109 0.60 -13.31 15.36
CA GLY A 109 0.94 -14.53 14.63
C GLY A 109 1.79 -14.30 13.38
N MET A 110 2.23 -13.06 13.12
CA MET A 110 2.94 -12.69 11.90
C MET A 110 4.38 -12.28 12.17
N THR A 111 5.24 -12.42 11.15
CA THR A 111 6.63 -11.96 11.23
C THR A 111 6.69 -10.46 11.00
N LYS A 112 7.20 -9.70 11.97
CA LYS A 112 7.48 -8.27 11.81
C LYS A 112 8.66 -8.09 10.87
N ILE A 113 8.46 -7.34 9.77
CA ILE A 113 9.49 -7.10 8.74
C ILE A 113 10.25 -5.81 9.02
N ALA A 114 9.54 -4.69 9.17
CA ALA A 114 10.15 -3.38 9.35
C ALA A 114 9.18 -2.39 10.00
N LYS A 115 9.73 -1.30 10.54
CA LYS A 115 8.98 -0.07 10.80
C LYS A 115 9.53 0.99 9.85
N ILE A 116 8.67 1.57 9.01
CA ILE A 116 9.03 2.62 8.05
C ILE A 116 8.02 3.75 8.21
N GLY A 117 8.54 4.94 8.56
CA GLY A 117 7.69 6.05 8.97
C GLY A 117 6.79 5.64 10.14
N LYS A 118 5.50 5.92 10.01
CA LYS A 118 4.48 5.59 11.02
C LYS A 118 3.91 4.19 10.86
N HIS A 119 4.35 3.41 9.88
CA HIS A 119 3.80 2.07 9.62
C HIS A 119 4.73 0.97 10.10
N ILE A 120 4.13 -0.10 10.64
CA ILE A 120 4.82 -1.34 10.97
C ILE A 120 4.33 -2.42 10.01
N PHE A 121 5.27 -3.03 9.29
CA PHE A 121 5.02 -3.99 8.22
C PHE A 121 5.25 -5.42 8.71
N TYR A 122 4.37 -6.32 8.28
CA TYR A 122 4.33 -7.72 8.68
C TYR A 122 4.15 -8.63 7.47
N LYS A 123 4.58 -9.87 7.65
CA LYS A 123 4.37 -10.98 6.72
C LYS A 123 3.65 -12.12 7.44
N ALA A 124 2.53 -12.55 6.85
CA ALA A 124 1.78 -13.74 7.26
C ALA A 124 2.48 -15.05 6.87
#